data_AF-A0A1H9R1V6-F1
#
_entry.id   AF-A0A1H9R1V6-F1
#
_cell.length_a   1.000
_cell.length_b   1.000
_cell.length_c   1.000
_cell.angle_alpha   90.00
_cell.angle_beta   90.00
_cell.angle_gamma   90.00
#
_symmetry.space_group_name_H-M   'P 1'
#
loop_
_entity.id
_entity.type
_entity.pdbx_description
1 polymer ?
#
loop_
_entity_poly.entity_id
_entity_poly.type
_entity_poly.pdbx_seq_one_letter_code
_entity_poly.pdbx_strand_id
1 'polypeptide(L)' 'MHENTETRREARNISDREMPRYIVIPAGNAFYHIAERDTGRVRGFRQCHKQACALARHFER' A
#
# COMPACT_ATOMS: atom_id res chain seq x y z
N MET A 1 41.17 -5.93 8.05
CA MET A 1 40.35 -7.03 7.52
C MET A 1 38.92 -6.52 7.51
N HIS A 2 38.42 -6.06 6.36
CA HIS A 2 37.01 -5.71 6.20
C HIS A 2 36.35 -6.91 5.55
N GLU A 3 35.56 -7.67 6.31
CA GLU A 3 34.77 -8.76 5.74
C GLU A 3 33.30 -8.32 5.66
N ASN A 4 32.86 -8.21 4.41
CA ASN A 4 31.52 -7.88 3.97
C ASN A 4 30.66 -9.14 4.12
N THR A 5 29.69 -9.13 5.05
CA THR A 5 28.60 -10.12 5.08
C THR A 5 27.37 -9.54 4.39
N GLU A 6 27.38 -9.72 3.08
CA GLU A 6 26.24 -10.12 2.24
C GLU A 6 24.88 -9.48 2.52
N THR A 7 24.62 -8.45 1.72
CA THR A 7 23.27 -7.99 1.39
C THR A 7 22.48 -9.11 0.72
N ARG A 8 21.40 -9.57 1.34
CA ARG A 8 20.27 -10.16 0.59
C ARG A 8 18.95 -9.97 1.32
N ARG A 9 18.53 -8.70 1.45
CA ARG A 9 17.10 -8.40 1.55
C ARG A 9 16.52 -8.66 0.17
N GLU A 10 16.06 -9.88 -0.03
CA GLU A 10 15.30 -10.29 -1.20
C GLU A 10 14.01 -9.47 -1.18
N ALA A 11 14.05 -8.29 -1.80
CA ALA A 11 12.85 -7.61 -2.24
C ALA A 11 12.23 -8.56 -3.25
N ARG A 12 11.35 -9.44 -2.74
CA ARG A 12 10.56 -10.39 -3.52
C ARG A 12 10.09 -9.62 -4.74
N ASN A 13 10.43 -10.14 -5.91
CA ASN A 13 10.00 -9.62 -7.19
C ASN A 13 8.47 -9.76 -7.24
N ILE A 14 7.76 -8.86 -6.56
CA ILE A 14 6.32 -8.69 -6.68
C ILE A 14 6.20 -8.09 -8.07
N SER A 15 5.91 -8.94 -9.05
CA SER A 15 5.76 -8.54 -10.43
C SER A 15 4.90 -7.27 -10.46
N ASP A 16 5.52 -6.15 -10.81
CA ASP A 16 4.97 -4.79 -10.72
C ASP A 16 3.63 -4.63 -11.46
N ARG A 17 3.31 -5.59 -12.34
CA ARG A 17 2.08 -5.69 -13.10
C ARG A 17 0.83 -6.06 -12.30
N GLU A 18 0.91 -6.60 -11.08
CA GLU A 18 -0.29 -7.01 -10.31
C GLU A 18 -0.41 -6.33 -8.95
N MET A 19 0.48 -5.39 -8.65
CA MET A 19 0.51 -4.76 -7.34
C MET A 19 -0.44 -3.55 -7.34
N PRO A 20 -1.49 -3.52 -6.50
CA PRO A 20 -2.46 -2.43 -6.51
C PRO A 20 -1.77 -1.09 -6.27
N ARG A 21 -2.15 -0.07 -7.05
CA ARG A 21 -1.63 1.31 -6.91
C ARG A 21 -2.12 1.93 -5.61
N TYR A 22 -3.32 1.57 -5.16
CA TYR A 22 -3.94 2.05 -3.94
C TYR A 22 -3.97 0.97 -2.86
N ILE A 23 -3.36 1.26 -1.71
CA ILE A 23 -3.36 0.41 -0.52
C ILE A 23 -4.32 0.96 0.54
N VAL A 24 -5.06 0.08 1.20
CA VAL A 24 -5.98 0.44 2.29
C VAL A 24 -5.31 0.16 3.63
N ILE A 25 -5.14 1.19 4.46
CA ILE A 25 -4.46 1.13 5.76
C ILE A 25 -5.50 1.43 6.85
N PRO A 26 -5.78 0.51 7.78
CA PRO A 26 -6.61 0.81 8.95
C PRO A 26 -5.86 1.77 9.88
N ALA A 27 -6.49 2.87 10.28
CA ALA A 27 -5.88 3.87 11.14
C ALA A 27 -6.63 4.14 12.45
N GLY A 28 -7.82 3.57 12.62
CA GLY A 28 -8.57 3.67 13.86
C GLY A 28 -9.97 3.10 13.73
N ASN A 29 -10.81 3.39 14.72
CA ASN A 29 -12.20 2.93 14.70
C ASN A 29 -12.98 3.58 13.54
N ALA A 30 -13.45 2.75 12.62
CA ALA A 30 -14.09 3.16 11.37
C ALA A 30 -13.28 4.20 10.57
N PHE A 31 -11.94 4.19 10.70
CA PHE A 31 -11.06 5.12 10.00
C PHE A 31 -10.00 4.37 9.20
N TYR A 32 -9.98 4.64 7.89
CA TYR A 32 -9.12 3.98 6.94
C TYR A 32 -8.46 5.02 6.04
N HIS A 33 -7.19 4.81 5.73
CA HIS A 33 -6.49 5.58 4.72
C HIS A 33 -6.39 4.79 3.44
N ILE A 34 -6.51 5.47 2.30
CA ILE A 34 -6.14 4.94 1.00
C ILE A 34 -4.88 5.68 0.60
N ALA A 35 -3.75 4.98 0.58
CA ALA A 35 -2.48 5.54 0.16
C ALA A 35 -2.16 5.10 -1.27
N GLU A 36 -1.78 6.06 -2.10
CA GLU A 36 -1.29 5.85 -3.45
C GLU A 36 0.21 5.52 -3.41
N ARG A 37 0.60 4.41 -4.03
CA ARG A 37 1.98 3.90 -4.01
C ARG A 37 2.92 4.74 -4.85
N ASP A 38 2.44 5.27 -5.97
CA ASP A 38 3.25 6.02 -6.94
C ASP A 38 3.54 7.45 -6.45
N THR A 39 2.51 8.14 -5.96
CA THR A 39 2.61 9.55 -5.55
C THR A 39 2.82 9.73 -4.05
N GLY A 40 2.62 8.68 -3.26
CA GLY A 40 2.58 8.77 -1.79
C GLY A 40 1.37 9.52 -1.25
N ARG A 41 0.36 9.86 -2.07
CA ARG A 41 -0.83 10.59 -1.61
C ARG A 41 -1.68 9.72 -0.71
N VAL A 42 -1.99 10.23 0.48
CA VAL A 42 -2.84 9.55 1.46
C VAL A 42 -4.17 10.29 1.58
N ARG A 43 -5.26 9.55 1.45
CA ARG A 43 -6.62 10.06 1.64
C ARG A 43 -7.29 9.33 2.79
N GLY A 44 -7.68 10.07 3.83
CA GLY A 44 -8.38 9.52 4.99
C GLY A 44 -9.89 9.44 4.77
N PHE A 45 -10.48 8.32 5.17
CA PHE A 45 -11.92 8.03 5.05
C PHE A 45 -12.47 7.47 6.36
N ARG A 46 -13.56 8.08 6.84
CA ARG A 46 -14.33 7.57 7.99
C ARG A 46 -15.47 6.69 7.50
N GLN A 47 -15.17 5.45 7.18
CA GLN A 47 -16.10 4.49 6.56
C GLN A 47 -15.73 3.06 6.95
N CYS A 48 -16.50 2.06 6.53
CA CYS A 48 -16.16 0.65 6.78
C CYS A 48 -15.06 0.14 5.82
N HIS A 49 -14.32 -0.90 6.21
CA HIS A 49 -13.27 -1.51 5.39
C HIS A 49 -13.72 -1.82 3.94
N LYS A 50 -14.94 -2.36 3.76
CA LYS A 50 -15.50 -2.66 2.43
C LYS A 50 -15.61 -1.42 1.53
N GLN A 51 -16.05 -0.30 2.10
CA GLN A 51 -16.16 0.98 1.37
C GLN A 51 -14.78 1.52 1.03
N ALA A 52 -13.80 1.41 1.95
CA ALA A 52 -12.42 1.81 1.68
C ALA A 52 -11.81 0.97 0.54
N CYS A 53 -12.04 -0.34 0.52
CA CYS A 53 -11.60 -1.20 -0.59
C CYS A 53 -12.30 -0.90 -1.92
N ALA A 54 -13.61 -0.64 -1.91
CA ALA A 54 -14.33 -0.25 -3.11
C ALA A 54 -13.76 1.05 -3.68
N LEU A 55 -13.50 2.03 -2.81
CA LEU A 55 -12.96 3.31 -3.18
C LEU A 55 -11.51 3.21 -3.71
N ALA A 56 -10.68 2.34 -3.12
CA ALA A 56 -9.34 2.07 -3.65
C ALA A 56 -9.40 1.54 -5.10
N ARG A 57 -10.31 0.60 -5.39
CA ARG A 57 -10.54 0.11 -6.75
C ARG A 57 -11.09 1.18 -7.70
N HIS A 58 -11.91 2.11 -7.20
CA HIS A 58 -12.40 3.23 -8.00
C HIS A 58 -11.27 4.15 -8.45
N PHE A 59 -10.21 4.30 -7.66
CA PHE A 59 -9.05 5.10 -8.05
C PHE A 59 -8.13 4.38 -9.04
N GLU A 60 -8.16 3.05 -9.13
CA GLU A 60 -7.38 2.28 -10.13
C GLU A 60 -7.89 2.45 -11.58
N ARG A 61 -9.08 3.06 -11.78
CA ARG A 61 -9.73 3.23 -13.08
C ARG A 61 -9.38 4.56 -13.73
#